data_AF-A0A224Z7Q2-F1
#
_entry.id   AF-A0A224Z7Q2-F1
#
_cell.length_a   1.000
_cell.length_b   1.000
_cell.length_c   1.000
_cell.angle_alpha   90.00
_cell.angle_beta   90.00
_cell.angle_gamma   90.00
#
_symmetry.space_group_name_H-M   'P 1'
#
loop_
_entity.id
_entity.type
_entity.pdbx_description
1 polymer ?
#
loop_
_entity_poly.entity_id
_entity_poly.type
_entity_poly.pdbx_seq_one_letter_code
_entity_poly.pdbx_strand_id
1 'polypeptide(L)'
;MPKTCCVPHCRSGYRGTVEKVSLFALPSDPECRNKWKRAIPRQETGTFSFSSPNVRVCDRHFDKQDIIREDECVIQGTLVRLPRDRAKLKADAIPRLFEGLPAYLSKKKLAPRQLPHRQPVKHPRESSYDSSGEILRICEWTALTNWMQ
;
A
#
# COMPACT_ATOMS: atom_id res chain seq x y z
N MET A 1 30.29 3.78 -2.98
CA MET A 1 28.95 3.23 -2.71
C MET A 1 28.93 1.76 -3.09
N PRO A 2 28.38 0.87 -2.24
CA PRO A 2 28.18 -0.54 -2.58
C PRO A 2 27.34 -0.67 -3.85
N LYS A 3 27.68 -1.64 -4.68
CA LYS A 3 27.08 -1.87 -6.00
C LYS A 3 26.14 -3.07 -6.02
N THR A 4 25.97 -3.79 -4.92
CA THR A 4 25.22 -5.05 -4.88
C THR A 4 23.88 -4.90 -4.17
N CYS A 5 22.85 -5.57 -4.67
CA CYS A 5 21.56 -5.66 -3.99
C CYS A 5 21.62 -6.58 -2.77
N CYS A 6 20.92 -6.22 -1.68
CA CYS A 6 20.85 -7.01 -0.46
C CYS A 6 19.73 -8.06 -0.45
N VAL A 7 18.80 -8.01 -1.40
CA VAL A 7 17.67 -8.94 -1.46
C VAL A 7 18.19 -10.35 -1.79
N PRO A 8 17.76 -11.39 -1.08
CA PRO A 8 18.20 -12.76 -1.33
C PRO A 8 17.83 -13.20 -2.75
N HIS A 9 18.68 -14.03 -3.34
CA HIS A 9 18.55 -14.50 -4.73
C HIS A 9 18.63 -13.41 -5.82
N CYS A 10 18.82 -12.13 -5.45
CA CYS A 10 19.06 -11.06 -6.41
C CYS A 10 20.56 -10.94 -6.72
N ARG A 11 20.93 -11.11 -8.00
CA ARG A 11 22.31 -10.97 -8.51
C ARG A 11 22.60 -9.59 -9.12
N SER A 12 21.69 -8.64 -8.94
CA SER A 12 21.86 -7.29 -9.47
C SER A 12 23.10 -6.60 -8.88
N GLY A 13 23.97 -6.13 -9.77
CA GLY A 13 25.18 -5.38 -9.44
C GLY A 13 26.35 -6.20 -8.87
N TYR A 14 26.25 -7.54 -8.90
CA TYR A 14 27.41 -8.42 -8.75
C TYR A 14 28.32 -8.34 -9.98
N ARG A 15 29.59 -8.77 -9.82
CA ARG A 15 30.53 -8.81 -10.94
C ARG A 15 30.00 -9.76 -12.04
N GLY A 16 30.05 -9.31 -13.29
CA GLY A 16 29.56 -10.06 -14.45
C GLY A 16 28.12 -9.74 -14.86
N THR A 17 27.35 -9.01 -14.05
CA THR A 17 26.00 -8.57 -14.43
C THR A 17 26.09 -7.41 -15.42
N VAL A 18 25.51 -7.59 -16.62
CA VAL A 18 25.50 -6.58 -17.69
C VAL A 18 24.38 -5.54 -17.48
N GLU A 19 23.28 -5.94 -16.84
CA GLU A 19 22.14 -5.08 -16.58
C GLU A 19 22.48 -3.93 -15.61
N LYS A 20 22.28 -2.70 -16.06
CA LYS A 20 22.36 -1.51 -15.21
C LYS A 20 21.05 -1.34 -14.46
N VAL A 21 21.11 -1.46 -13.14
CA VAL A 21 19.97 -1.22 -12.25
C VAL A 21 20.19 0.04 -11.40
N SER A 22 19.10 0.72 -11.05
CA SER A 22 19.16 1.76 -10.02
C SER A 22 19.20 1.13 -8.64
N LEU A 23 20.12 1.56 -7.78
CA LEU A 23 20.26 1.08 -6.41
C LEU A 23 19.85 2.18 -5.43
N PHE A 24 18.95 1.83 -4.52
CA PHE A 24 18.43 2.72 -3.49
C PHE A 24 19.00 2.36 -2.12
N ALA A 25 19.36 3.38 -1.35
CA ALA A 25 19.71 3.21 0.06
C ALA A 25 18.45 3.01 0.90
N LEU A 26 18.61 2.46 2.11
CA LEU A 26 17.50 2.42 3.04
C LEU A 26 17.05 3.83 3.42
N PRO A 27 15.74 4.00 3.70
CA PRO A 27 15.21 5.26 4.22
C PRO A 27 15.93 5.72 5.49
N SER A 28 16.16 7.03 5.60
CA SER A 28 16.64 7.65 6.83
C SER A 28 15.61 7.56 7.95
N ASP A 29 14.32 7.65 7.59
CA ASP A 29 13.20 7.53 8.51
C ASP A 29 13.10 6.10 9.10
N PRO A 30 13.07 5.96 10.44
CA PRO A 30 13.03 4.65 11.09
C PRO A 30 11.75 3.87 10.80
N GLU A 31 10.60 4.52 10.62
CA GLU A 31 9.35 3.81 10.32
C GLU A 31 9.38 3.18 8.94
N CYS A 32 9.79 3.95 7.93
CA CYS A 32 9.98 3.46 6.57
C CYS A 32 11.04 2.37 6.51
N ARG A 33 12.14 2.52 7.26
CA ARG A 33 13.17 1.48 7.39
C ARG A 33 12.61 0.19 7.98
N ASN A 34 11.79 0.28 9.03
CA ASN A 34 11.13 -0.87 9.63
C ASN A 34 10.15 -1.56 8.67
N LYS A 35 9.43 -0.79 7.84
CA LYS A 35 8.59 -1.35 6.76
C LYS A 35 9.44 -2.13 5.75
N TRP A 36 10.60 -1.60 5.37
CA TRP A 36 11.53 -2.30 4.47
C TRP A 36 12.11 -3.58 5.09
N LYS A 37 12.52 -3.53 6.36
CA LYS A 37 13.03 -4.69 7.11
C LYS A 37 12.00 -5.81 7.18
N ARG A 38 10.72 -5.49 7.37
CA ARG A 38 9.63 -6.47 7.38
C ARG A 38 9.30 -7.01 5.98
N ALA A 39 9.46 -6.20 4.95
CA ALA A 39 9.12 -6.56 3.58
C ALA A 39 10.20 -7.44 2.93
N ILE A 40 11.48 -7.15 3.18
CA ILE A 40 12.60 -7.89 2.60
C ILE A 40 12.75 -9.22 3.34
N PRO A 41 12.67 -10.38 2.66
CA PRO A 41 12.75 -11.70 3.28
C PRO A 41 14.20 -12.07 3.63
N ARG A 42 14.91 -11.22 4.37
CA ARG A 42 16.29 -11.43 4.81
C ARG A 42 16.40 -11.14 6.30
N GLN A 43 16.99 -12.07 7.04
CA GLN A 43 17.24 -11.90 8.46
C GLN A 43 18.54 -11.11 8.70
N GLU A 44 18.57 -10.34 9.79
CA GLU A 44 19.80 -9.74 10.28
C GLU A 44 20.70 -10.84 10.86
N THR A 45 21.99 -10.74 10.57
CA THR A 45 23.03 -11.66 11.02
C THR A 45 24.23 -10.84 11.49
N GLY A 46 25.23 -11.45 12.14
CA GLY A 46 26.43 -10.72 12.56
C GLY A 46 27.15 -9.96 11.42
N THR A 47 26.98 -10.40 10.17
CA THR A 47 27.58 -9.79 8.97
C THR A 47 26.62 -8.86 8.21
N PHE A 48 25.31 -8.92 8.47
CA PHE A 48 24.31 -8.14 7.74
C PHE A 48 23.33 -7.46 8.69
N SER A 49 23.24 -6.13 8.59
CA SER A 49 22.32 -5.30 9.38
C SER A 49 21.62 -4.28 8.47
N PHE A 50 20.30 -4.11 8.63
CA PHE A 50 19.53 -3.08 7.91
C PHE A 50 19.86 -1.65 8.34
N SER A 51 20.62 -1.48 9.41
CA SER A 51 21.17 -0.18 9.84
C SER A 51 22.48 0.17 9.13
N SER A 52 23.09 -0.77 8.41
CA SER A 52 24.36 -0.52 7.74
C SER A 52 24.20 0.44 6.55
N PRO A 53 25.08 1.45 6.41
CA PRO A 53 25.03 2.41 5.30
C PRO A 53 25.37 1.75 3.96
N ASN A 54 25.77 0.48 3.96
CA ASN A 54 26.15 -0.27 2.77
C ASN A 54 25.00 -1.12 2.18
N VAL A 55 23.83 -1.14 2.81
CA VAL A 55 22.71 -1.93 2.32
C VAL A 55 21.96 -1.19 1.21
N ARG A 56 21.76 -1.87 0.07
CA ARG A 56 21.11 -1.31 -1.12
C ARG A 56 20.07 -2.27 -1.68
N VAL A 57 18.97 -1.74 -2.21
CA VAL A 57 17.92 -2.49 -2.90
C VAL A 57 17.80 -1.98 -4.34
N CYS A 58 17.74 -2.86 -5.33
CA CYS A 58 17.59 -2.45 -6.73
C CYS A 58 16.14 -2.14 -7.10
N ASP A 59 15.96 -1.33 -8.15
CA ASP A 59 14.66 -0.95 -8.73
C ASP A 59 13.72 -2.11 -9.08
N ARG A 60 14.25 -3.28 -9.45
CA ARG A 60 13.46 -4.50 -9.72
C ARG A 60 12.55 -4.93 -8.56
N HIS A 61 12.87 -4.51 -7.33
CA HIS A 61 12.09 -4.86 -6.16
C HIS A 61 10.93 -3.90 -5.87
N PHE A 62 10.83 -2.80 -6.62
CA PHE A 62 9.80 -1.79 -6.47
C PHE A 62 8.86 -1.78 -7.67
N ASP A 63 7.62 -1.36 -7.44
CA ASP A 63 6.71 -1.07 -8.53
C ASP A 63 7.23 0.15 -9.32
N LYS A 64 7.14 0.10 -10.65
CA LYS A 64 7.63 1.18 -11.53
C LYS A 64 7.03 2.55 -11.19
N GLN A 65 5.81 2.56 -10.67
CA GLN A 65 5.08 3.76 -10.24
C GLN A 65 5.67 4.42 -8.99
N ASP A 66 6.42 3.67 -8.18
CA ASP A 66 7.05 4.17 -6.96
C ASP A 66 8.47 4.72 -7.23
N ILE A 67 8.95 4.59 -8.46
CA ILE A 67 10.25 5.09 -8.92
C ILE A 67 10.06 6.38 -9.71
N ILE A 68 10.64 7.47 -9.21
CA ILE A 68 10.63 8.78 -9.83
C ILE A 68 11.88 8.94 -10.69
N ARG A 69 11.70 8.89 -12.01
CA ARG A 69 12.76 9.12 -13.02
C ARG A 69 12.76 10.52 -13.61
N GLU A 70 11.64 11.22 -13.52
CA GLU A 70 11.46 12.57 -14.03
C GLU A 70 10.87 13.45 -12.93
N ASP A 71 11.31 14.69 -12.87
CA ASP A 71 10.74 15.74 -12.03
C ASP A 71 9.80 16.60 -12.84
N GLU A 72 8.65 16.92 -12.25
CA GLU A 72 7.71 17.86 -12.84
C GLU A 72 7.87 19.21 -12.13
N CYS A 73 8.20 20.26 -12.89
CA CYS A 73 8.29 21.62 -12.39
C CYS A 73 7.46 22.55 -13.27
N VAL A 74 6.85 23.58 -12.68
CA VAL A 74 6.09 24.57 -13.44
C VAL A 74 7.00 25.77 -13.69
N ILE A 75 7.34 26.00 -14.96
CA ILE A 75 8.11 27.17 -15.39
C ILE A 75 7.17 28.05 -16.20
N GLN A 76 6.94 29.28 -15.74
CA GLN A 76 6.05 30.25 -16.41
C GLN A 76 4.65 29.70 -16.71
N GLY A 77 4.06 28.95 -15.78
CA GLY A 77 2.73 28.35 -15.95
C GLY A 77 2.68 27.08 -16.81
N THR A 78 3.81 26.64 -17.38
CA THR A 78 3.91 25.41 -18.17
C THR A 78 4.53 24.30 -17.33
N LEU A 79 3.89 23.12 -17.32
CA LEU A 79 4.45 21.92 -16.70
C LEU A 79 5.60 21.38 -17.58
N VAL A 80 6.82 21.43 -17.05
CA VAL A 80 8.02 20.89 -17.68
C VAL A 80 8.45 19.62 -16.95
N ARG A 81 8.78 18.58 -17.73
CA ARG A 81 9.31 17.32 -17.21
C ARG A 81 10.82 17.28 -17.41
N LEU A 82 11.57 17.12 -16.32
CA LEU A 82 13.03 17.08 -16.31
C LEU A 82 13.50 15.66 -15.96
N PRO A 83 14.23 14.97 -16.85
CA PRO A 83 14.77 13.65 -16.55
C PRO A 83 15.84 13.74 -15.46
N ARG A 84 15.87 12.75 -14.56
CA ARG A 84 16.89 12.61 -13.52
C ARG A 84 18.00 11.66 -13.96
N ASP A 85 19.25 12.04 -13.71
CA ASP A 85 20.40 11.13 -13.85
C ASP A 85 20.32 9.94 -12.89
N ARG A 86 19.77 10.16 -11.70
CA ARG A 86 19.60 9.15 -10.66
C ARG A 86 18.14 9.08 -10.26
N ALA A 87 17.53 7.91 -10.48
CA ALA A 87 16.18 7.65 -10.02
C ALA A 87 16.07 7.86 -8.51
N LYS A 88 14.91 8.31 -8.04
CA LYS A 88 14.56 8.40 -6.62
C LYS A 88 13.34 7.53 -6.35
N LEU A 89 13.15 7.12 -5.09
CA LEU A 89 11.92 6.46 -4.66
C LEU A 89 10.95 7.48 -4.06
N LYS A 90 9.65 7.20 -4.19
CA LYS A 90 8.63 7.87 -3.39
C LYS A 90 8.84 7.58 -1.90
N ALA A 91 8.39 8.48 -1.04
CA ALA A 91 8.61 8.38 0.40
C ALA A 91 7.94 7.13 1.02
N ASP A 92 6.80 6.70 0.47
CA ASP A 92 6.02 5.54 0.90
C ASP A 92 6.40 4.23 0.19
N ALA A 93 7.38 4.28 -0.73
CA ALA A 93 7.77 3.13 -1.53
C ALA A 93 8.35 2.02 -0.65
N ILE A 94 7.81 0.81 -0.80
CA ILE A 94 8.31 -0.39 -0.14
C ILE A 94 8.68 -1.44 -1.20
N PRO A 95 9.71 -2.26 -0.97
CA PRO A 95 10.04 -3.35 -1.88
C PRO A 95 8.98 -4.44 -1.75
N ARG A 96 8.40 -4.88 -2.87
CA ARG A 96 7.32 -5.88 -2.88
C ARG A 96 7.49 -6.96 -3.94
N LEU A 97 8.42 -6.78 -4.87
CA LEU A 97 8.67 -7.72 -5.97
C LEU A 97 9.95 -8.49 -5.66
N PHE A 98 9.88 -9.81 -5.58
CA PHE A 98 11.01 -10.68 -5.30
C PHE A 98 11.06 -11.80 -6.33
N GLU A 99 11.82 -11.57 -7.40
CA GLU A 99 12.06 -12.56 -8.44
C GLU A 99 12.93 -13.71 -7.90
N GLY A 100 12.61 -14.96 -8.29
CA GLY A 100 13.33 -16.15 -7.80
C GLY A 100 12.95 -16.60 -6.39
N LEU A 101 11.97 -15.96 -5.76
CA LEU A 101 11.37 -16.39 -4.48
C LEU A 101 9.92 -16.86 -4.70
N PRO A 102 9.35 -17.66 -3.78
CA PRO A 102 7.96 -18.09 -3.85
C PRO A 102 6.99 -16.91 -4.01
N ALA A 103 5.98 -17.08 -4.87
CA ALA A 103 5.07 -16.02 -5.27
C ALA A 103 4.34 -15.34 -4.10
N TYR A 104 4.10 -16.05 -2.99
CA TYR A 104 3.42 -15.49 -1.81
C TYR A 104 4.23 -14.37 -1.10
N LEU A 105 5.55 -14.33 -1.28
CA LEU A 105 6.41 -13.25 -0.77
C LEU A 105 6.34 -12.00 -1.65
N SER A 106 6.03 -12.18 -2.93
CA SER A 106 5.90 -11.10 -3.91
C SER A 106 4.46 -10.62 -3.98
N LYS A 107 4.18 -9.38 -3.55
CA LYS A 107 2.82 -8.83 -3.57
C LYS A 107 2.79 -7.57 -4.41
N LYS A 108 2.10 -7.53 -5.55
CA LYS A 108 1.92 -6.28 -6.30
C LYS A 108 1.10 -5.26 -5.49
N LYS A 109 1.35 -3.97 -5.67
CA LYS A 109 0.51 -2.91 -5.09
C LYS A 109 -0.92 -3.05 -5.63
N LEU A 110 -1.85 -3.35 -4.74
CA LEU A 110 -3.27 -3.34 -5.05
C LEU A 110 -3.72 -1.89 -5.15
N ALA A 111 -4.59 -1.59 -6.11
CA ALA A 111 -5.25 -0.31 -6.17
C ALA A 111 -6.01 -0.05 -4.84
N PRO A 112 -6.01 1.20 -4.33
CA PRO A 112 -6.81 1.53 -3.16
C PRO A 112 -8.26 1.09 -3.38
N ARG A 113 -8.77 0.27 -2.46
CA ARG A 113 -10.18 -0.13 -2.50
C ARG A 113 -10.99 1.11 -2.15
N GLN A 114 -11.76 1.65 -3.09
CA GLN A 114 -12.75 2.66 -2.76
C GLN A 114 -13.84 1.96 -1.95
N LEU A 115 -13.91 2.26 -0.66
CA LEU A 115 -15.01 1.79 0.17
C LEU A 115 -16.29 2.42 -0.38
N PRO A 116 -17.34 1.64 -0.69
CA PRO A 116 -18.62 2.21 -1.06
C PRO A 116 -19.08 3.15 0.06
N HIS A 117 -19.59 4.32 -0.32
CA HIS A 117 -20.11 5.32 0.60
C HIS A 117 -21.12 4.65 1.54
N ARG A 118 -20.81 4.66 2.85
CA ARG A 118 -21.63 3.99 3.87
C ARG A 118 -22.91 4.80 4.03
N GLN A 119 -24.03 4.31 3.47
CA GLN A 119 -25.32 4.91 3.76
C GLN A 119 -25.63 4.74 5.26
N PRO A 120 -26.22 5.76 5.93
CA PRO A 120 -26.63 5.63 7.31
C PRO A 120 -27.57 4.43 7.46
N VAL A 121 -27.27 3.55 8.40
CA VAL A 121 -28.12 2.40 8.72
C VAL A 121 -29.45 2.96 9.23
N LYS A 122 -30.56 2.66 8.54
CA LYS A 122 -31.90 2.93 9.07
C LYS A 122 -32.07 2.04 10.29
N HIS A 123 -31.91 2.59 11.49
CA HIS A 123 -32.21 1.88 12.72
C HIS A 123 -33.69 1.44 12.68
N PRO A 124 -34.01 0.15 12.89
CA PRO A 124 -35.38 -0.29 13.07
C PRO A 124 -35.99 0.45 14.26
N ARG A 125 -37.20 0.98 14.06
CA ARG A 125 -37.99 1.70 15.07
C ARG A 125 -38.09 0.84 16.33
N GLU A 126 -37.60 1.35 17.47
CA GLU A 126 -37.66 0.66 18.76
C GLU A 126 -39.10 0.25 19.06
N SER A 127 -39.34 -1.04 19.27
CA SER A 127 -40.62 -1.52 19.81
C SER A 127 -40.67 -1.13 21.28
N SER A 128 -41.56 -0.20 21.65
CA SER A 128 -41.86 0.11 23.04
C SER A 128 -42.62 -1.06 23.67
N TYR A 129 -42.02 -1.70 24.68
CA TYR A 129 -42.69 -2.68 25.55
C TYR A 129 -43.28 -1.95 26.75
N ASP A 130 -44.46 -2.36 27.20
CA ASP A 130 -44.99 -1.93 28.50
C ASP A 130 -44.20 -2.58 29.65
N SER A 131 -44.30 -2.04 30.87
CA SER A 131 -43.66 -2.49 32.11
C SER A 131 -44.05 -3.91 32.54
N SER A 132 -45.00 -4.55 31.84
CA SER A 132 -45.38 -5.95 31.98
C SER A 132 -44.68 -6.90 30.97
N GLY A 133 -43.95 -6.35 29.99
CA GLY A 133 -43.16 -7.13 29.02
C GLY A 133 -43.93 -7.63 27.80
N GLU A 134 -45.19 -7.24 27.60
CA GLU A 134 -45.95 -7.60 26.40
C GLU A 134 -45.75 -6.58 25.25
N ILE A 135 -45.63 -7.09 24.02
CA ILE A 135 -45.58 -6.28 22.79
C ILE A 135 -46.95 -5.62 22.63
N LEU A 136 -47.01 -4.28 22.62
CA LEU A 136 -48.21 -3.56 22.22
C LEU A 136 -48.54 -3.95 20.77
N ARG A 137 -49.48 -4.89 20.59
CA ARG A 137 -50.00 -5.25 19.28
C ARG A 137 -50.57 -3.98 18.65
N ILE A 138 -49.97 -3.58 17.54
CA ILE A 138 -50.44 -2.51 16.68
C ILE A 138 -51.90 -2.81 16.36
N CYS A 139 -52.83 -1.96 16.82
CA CYS A 139 -54.24 -2.10 16.53
C CYS A 139 -54.46 -2.25 15.02
N GLU A 140 -55.12 -3.35 14.68
CA GLU A 140 -55.50 -3.75 13.33
C GLU A 140 -56.31 -2.64 12.66
N TRP A 141 -55.78 -2.07 11.58
CA TRP A 141 -56.62 -1.39 10.60
C TRP A 141 -57.25 -2.47 9.73
N THR A 142 -58.47 -2.89 10.07
CA THR A 142 -59.36 -3.49 9.09
C THR A 142 -60.69 -2.74 9.03
N ALA A 143 -60.85 -2.09 7.87
CA ALA A 143 -62.06 -1.71 7.15
C ALA A 143 -63.18 -0.94 7.86
N LEU A 144 -63.52 0.24 7.32
CA LEU A 144 -64.87 0.50 6.81
C LEU A 144 -64.82 1.61 5.74
N THR A 145 -64.62 1.20 4.49
CA THR A 145 -65.04 1.96 3.31
C THR A 145 -66.57 1.96 3.26
N ASN A 146 -67.19 3.12 3.49
CA ASN A 146 -68.60 3.35 3.23
C ASN A 146 -68.74 3.88 1.79
N TRP A 147 -69.25 3.04 0.89
CA TRP A 147 -69.73 3.39 -0.44
C TRP A 147 -71.22 3.06 -0.51
N MET A 148 -72.06 4.09 -0.58
CA MET A 148 -73.42 4.18 -1.17
C MET A 148 -74.25 5.21 -0.41
N GLN A 149 -74.27 6.46 -0.90
CA GLN A 149 -75.40 7.08 -1.61
C GLN A 149 -75.04 8.49 -2.04
#